data_AF-A0A093BEZ0-F1
#
_entry.id   AF-A0A093BEZ0-F1
#
_cell.length_a   1.000
_cell.length_b   1.000
_cell.length_c   1.000
_cell.angle_alpha   90.00
_cell.angle_beta   90.00
_cell.angle_gamma   90.00
#
_symmetry.space_group_name_H-M   'P 1'
#
loop_
_entity.id
_entity.type
_entity.pdbx_description
1 polymer ?
#
loop_
_entity_poly.entity_id
_entity_poly.type
_entity_poly.pdbx_seq_one_letter_code
_entity_poly.pdbx_strand_id
1 'polypeptide(L)'
;QMYVPGKLSDVERVLIDIGTGYYVEKGTDDARDFFKRKIDFLTRQMEKIQPALQEKHAMKQGGHPDPPTPLLFPPAVVETMSQKIQQLTALGASQGATTKA
;
A
#
# COMPACT_ATOMS: atom_id res chain seq x y z
N GLN A 1 6.79 -14.42 18.22
CA GLN A 1 7.85 -13.41 17.99
C GLN A 1 8.64 -13.26 19.27
N MET A 2 9.97 -13.21 19.19
CA MET A 2 10.85 -12.98 20.35
C MET A 2 11.35 -11.53 20.32
N TYR A 3 11.22 -10.83 21.44
CA TYR A 3 11.74 -9.48 21.65
C TYR A 3 12.56 -9.47 22.94
N VAL A 4 13.63 -8.69 22.96
CA VAL A 4 14.51 -8.54 24.14
C VAL A 4 14.44 -7.08 24.60
N PRO A 5 14.17 -6.81 25.89
CA PRO A 5 14.17 -5.45 26.42
C PRO A 5 15.60 -4.88 26.43
N GLY A 6 15.73 -3.60 26.09
CA GLY A 6 17.00 -2.89 26.05
C GLY A 6 16.83 -1.40 26.35
N LYS A 7 17.95 -0.71 26.55
CA LYS A 7 17.98 0.75 26.73
C LYS A 7 18.71 1.39 25.55
N LEU A 8 18.17 2.50 25.07
CA LEU A 8 18.75 3.26 23.98
C LEU A 8 19.91 4.12 24.52
N SER A 9 21.08 4.01 23.91
CA SER A 9 22.30 4.71 24.34
C SER A 9 22.68 5.89 23.46
N ASP A 10 22.49 5.79 22.14
CA ASP A 10 22.79 6.85 21.17
C ASP A 10 21.60 6.98 20.21
N VAL A 11 21.07 8.19 20.09
CA VAL A 11 19.97 8.52 19.18
C VAL A 11 20.44 9.32 17.98
N GLU A 12 21.67 9.83 18.00
CA GLU A 12 22.20 10.75 17.00
C GLU A 12 22.84 10.03 15.83
N ARG A 13 23.27 8.77 16.04
CA ARG A 13 23.91 7.96 15.01
C ARG A 13 23.16 6.67 14.75
N VAL A 14 22.97 6.38 13.47
CA VAL A 14 22.22 5.23 12.98
C VAL A 14 22.99 4.49 11.90
N LEU A 15 22.82 3.17 11.86
CA LEU A 15 23.32 2.32 10.79
C LEU A 15 22.32 2.31 9.62
N ILE A 16 22.82 2.56 8.41
CA ILE A 16 22.04 2.56 7.18
C ILE A 16 22.53 1.44 6.26
N ASP A 17 21.61 0.61 5.80
CA ASP A 17 21.87 -0.36 4.73
C ASP A 17 21.91 0.33 3.36
N ILE A 18 23.06 0.23 2.68
CA ILE A 18 23.29 0.80 1.35
C ILE A 18 23.21 -0.26 0.22
N GLY A 19 22.91 -1.51 0.55
CA GLY A 19 22.79 -2.63 -0.37
C GLY A 19 24.01 -3.55 -0.36
N THR A 20 23.88 -4.70 -1.02
CA THR A 20 24.94 -5.73 -1.13
C THR A 20 25.52 -6.22 0.21
N GLY A 21 24.80 -6.01 1.32
CA GLY A 21 25.21 -6.40 2.66
C GLY A 21 26.12 -5.39 3.38
N TYR A 22 26.26 -4.17 2.86
CA TYR A 22 27.08 -3.12 3.48
C TYR A 22 26.22 -2.14 4.29
N TYR A 23 26.77 -1.74 5.44
CA TYR A 23 26.17 -0.76 6.33
C TYR A 23 27.11 0.42 6.53
N VAL A 24 26.55 1.60 6.66
CA VAL A 24 27.29 2.84 6.98
C VAL A 24 26.64 3.51 8.19
N GLU A 25 27.46 3.96 9.13
CA GLU A 25 27.00 4.78 10.24
C GLU A 25 26.87 6.25 9.79
N LYS A 26 25.74 6.87 10.09
CA LYS A 26 25.42 8.25 9.73
C LYS A 26 24.72 8.97 10.86
N GLY A 27 24.85 10.29 10.88
CA GLY A 27 24.00 11.15 11.71
C GLY A 27 22.53 11.01 11.32
N THR A 28 21.62 11.28 12.26
CA THR A 28 20.18 11.24 12.03
C THR A 28 19.72 12.15 10.89
N ASP A 29 20.27 13.36 10.78
CA ASP A 29 19.93 14.29 9.71
C ASP A 29 20.40 13.80 8.33
N ASP A 30 21.65 13.34 8.23
CA ASP A 30 22.20 12.71 7.03
C ASP A 30 21.39 11.46 6.62
N ALA A 31 20.91 10.69 7.60
CA ALA A 31 20.08 9.52 7.38
C ALA A 31 18.71 9.89 6.81
N ARG A 32 18.08 10.94 7.34
CA ARG A 32 16.80 11.47 6.81
C ARG A 32 16.97 11.89 5.35
N ASP A 33 18.03 12.61 5.04
CA ASP A 33 18.32 13.04 3.67
C ASP A 33 18.66 11.88 2.74
N PHE A 34 19.34 10.84 3.24
CA PHE A 34 19.54 9.60 2.49
C PHE A 34 18.22 8.92 2.13
N PHE A 35 17.31 8.75 3.09
CA PHE A 35 16.03 8.11 2.84
C PHE A 35 15.12 8.96 1.94
N LYS A 36 15.12 10.29 2.10
CA LYS A 36 14.38 11.20 1.21
C LYS A 36 14.84 11.03 -0.25
N ARG A 37 16.15 11.03 -0.49
CA ARG A 37 16.71 10.78 -1.84
C ARG A 37 16.34 9.39 -2.37
N LYS A 38 16.33 8.36 -1.51
CA LYS A 38 15.95 6.99 -1.89
C LYS A 38 14.47 6.90 -2.29
N ILE A 39 13.59 7.59 -1.56
CA ILE A 39 12.17 7.72 -1.91
C ILE A 39 12.02 8.41 -3.26
N ASP A 40 12.64 9.59 -3.44
CA ASP A 40 12.57 10.34 -4.70
C ASP A 40 13.09 9.53 -5.89
N PHE A 41 14.17 8.78 -5.69
CA PHE A 41 14.71 7.88 -6.70
C PHE A 41 13.68 6.81 -7.09
N LEU A 42 13.09 6.10 -6.13
CA LEU A 42 12.09 5.06 -6.39
C LEU A 42 10.84 5.63 -7.06
N THR A 43 10.34 6.79 -6.62
CA THR A 43 9.22 7.48 -7.25
C THR A 43 9.48 7.78 -8.71
N ARG A 44 10.64 8.35 -9.04
CA ARG A 44 11.04 8.62 -10.44
C ARG A 44 11.17 7.34 -11.27
N GLN A 45 11.61 6.23 -10.68
CA GLN A 45 11.64 4.95 -11.41
C GLN A 45 10.22 4.45 -11.71
N MET A 46 9.29 4.57 -10.76
CA MET A 46 7.88 4.18 -10.98
C MET A 46 7.23 5.05 -12.07
N GLU A 47 7.42 6.36 -12.03
CA GLU A 47 6.91 7.31 -13.04
C GLU A 47 7.42 6.99 -14.44
N LYS A 48 8.69 6.56 -14.57
CA LYS A 48 9.26 6.14 -15.87
C LYS A 48 8.65 4.84 -16.39
N ILE A 49 8.28 3.91 -15.51
CA ILE A 49 7.76 2.59 -15.89
C ILE A 49 6.26 2.65 -16.24
N GLN A 50 5.51 3.56 -15.61
CA GLN A 50 4.06 3.63 -15.74
C GLN A 50 3.56 3.79 -17.20
N PRO A 51 4.14 4.66 -18.06
CA PRO A 51 3.72 4.77 -19.45
C PRO A 51 3.98 3.50 -20.25
N ALA A 52 5.15 2.87 -20.05
CA ALA A 52 5.51 1.64 -20.75
C ALA A 52 4.56 0.49 -20.36
N LEU A 53 4.15 0.42 -19.09
CA LEU A 53 3.17 -0.55 -18.62
C LEU A 53 1.79 -0.32 -19.26
N GLN A 54 1.34 0.95 -19.33
CA GLN A 54 0.07 1.32 -19.97
C GLN A 54 0.07 1.01 -21.47
N GLU A 55 1.16 1.35 -22.18
CA GLU A 55 1.31 1.05 -23.60
C GLU A 55 1.25 -0.46 -23.86
N LYS A 56 2.00 -1.26 -23.08
CA LYS A 56 1.97 -2.73 -23.23
C LYS A 56 0.62 -3.32 -22.88
N HIS A 57 -0.09 -2.78 -21.89
CA HIS A 57 -1.43 -3.23 -21.55
C HIS A 57 -2.43 -2.92 -22.68
N ALA A 58 -2.38 -1.70 -23.22
CA ALA A 58 -3.21 -1.29 -24.36
C ALA A 58 -2.90 -2.14 -25.61
N MET A 59 -1.62 -2.41 -25.90
CA MET A 59 -1.20 -3.26 -27.02
C MET A 59 -1.67 -4.71 -26.86
N LYS A 60 -1.61 -5.26 -25.64
CA LYS A 60 -2.07 -6.63 -25.35
C LYS A 60 -3.59 -6.76 -25.45
N GLN A 61 -4.33 -5.71 -25.09
CA GLN A 61 -5.78 -5.67 -25.29
C GLN A 61 -6.14 -5.43 -26.77
N GLY A 62 -5.29 -4.72 -27.53
CA GLY A 62 -5.48 -4.35 -28.94
C GLY A 62 -5.41 -5.44 -30.02
N GLY A 63 -5.87 -6.67 -29.72
CA GLY A 63 -6.55 -7.53 -30.70
C GLY A 63 -8.09 -7.39 -30.65
N HIS A 64 -8.64 -6.72 -29.62
CA HIS A 64 -10.04 -6.34 -29.48
C HIS A 64 -10.15 -5.08 -28.61
N PRO A 65 -10.82 -4.00 -29.05
CA PRO A 65 -10.95 -2.79 -28.25
C PRO A 65 -11.96 -3.03 -27.12
N ASP A 66 -11.50 -3.62 -26.01
CA ASP A 66 -12.29 -3.60 -24.78
C ASP A 66 -12.28 -2.15 -24.23
N PRO A 67 -13.45 -1.63 -23.77
CA PRO A 67 -13.51 -0.34 -23.10
C PRO A 67 -12.58 -0.32 -21.87
N PRO A 68 -12.11 0.86 -21.43
CA PRO A 68 -11.17 0.97 -20.32
C PRO A 68 -11.68 0.16 -19.13
N THR A 69 -10.93 -0.89 -18.77
CA THR A 69 -11.29 -1.74 -17.64
C THR A 69 -11.38 -0.86 -16.40
N PRO A 70 -12.56 -0.69 -15.77
CA PRO A 70 -12.66 0.13 -14.57
C PRO A 70 -11.84 -0.55 -13.46
N LEU A 71 -11.14 0.29 -12.71
CA LEU A 71 -10.29 -0.07 -11.57
C LEU A 71 -10.87 -1.23 -10.73
N LEU A 72 -10.11 -2.32 -10.64
CA LEU A 72 -10.04 -3.37 -9.61
C LEU A 72 -11.32 -3.96 -8.99
N PHE A 73 -12.53 -3.61 -9.43
CA PHE A 73 -13.75 -4.32 -9.03
C PHE A 73 -14.70 -4.34 -10.23
N PRO A 74 -15.16 -5.54 -10.67
CA PRO A 74 -16.27 -5.63 -11.59
C PRO A 74 -17.43 -4.80 -11.03
N PRO A 75 -18.17 -4.02 -11.85
CA PRO A 75 -19.33 -3.25 -11.38
C PRO A 75 -20.34 -4.14 -10.63
N ALA A 76 -20.44 -5.43 -11.00
CA ALA A 76 -21.22 -6.44 -10.27
C ALA A 76 -20.81 -6.58 -8.79
N VAL A 77 -19.53 -6.42 -8.44
CA VAL A 77 -19.05 -6.50 -7.04
C VAL A 77 -19.43 -5.25 -6.24
N VAL A 78 -19.37 -4.07 -6.86
CA VAL A 78 -19.82 -2.81 -6.24
C VAL A 78 -21.34 -2.85 -5.98
N GLU A 79 -22.10 -3.38 -6.94
CA GLU A 79 -23.55 -3.54 -6.82
C GLU A 79 -23.91 -4.57 -5.75
N THR A 80 -23.19 -5.70 -5.70
CA THR A 80 -23.34 -6.72 -4.66
C THR A 80 -23.01 -6.17 -3.27
N MET A 81 -21.98 -5.33 -3.14
CA MET A 81 -21.63 -4.68 -1.87
C MET A 81 -22.70 -3.67 -1.44
N SER A 82 -23.21 -2.85 -2.36
CA SER A 82 -24.26 -1.87 -2.06
C SER A 82 -25.57 -2.55 -1.63
N GLN A 83 -25.96 -3.64 -2.30
CA GLN A 83 -27.11 -4.46 -1.92
C GLN A 83 -26.92 -5.12 -0.54
N LYS A 84 -25.72 -5.61 -0.25
CA LYS A 84 -25.41 -6.24 1.05
C LYS A 84 -25.39 -5.22 2.20
N ILE A 85 -24.91 -4.00 1.95
CA ILE A 85 -24.96 -2.89 2.92
C ILE A 85 -26.41 -2.46 3.21
N GLN A 86 -27.27 -2.40 2.19
CA GLN A 86 -28.70 -2.13 2.38
C GLN A 86 -29.43 -3.26 3.13
N GLN A 87 -29.10 -4.53 2.86
CA GLN A 87 -29.65 -5.66 3.64
C GLN A 87 -29.19 -5.66 5.10
N LEU A 88 -27.93 -5.33 5.39
CA LEU A 88 -27.43 -5.22 6.76
C LEU A 88 -28.09 -4.07 7.53
N THR A 89 -28.41 -2.97 6.85
CA THR A 89 -29.15 -1.85 7.44
C THR A 89 -30.61 -2.22 7.72
N ALA A 90 -31.22 -3.06 6.88
CA ALA A 90 -32.58 -3.58 7.08
C ALA A 90 -32.67 -4.65 8.19
N LEU A 91 -31.61 -5.45 8.38
CA LEU A 91 -31.54 -6.50 9.42
C LEU A 91 -31.09 -5.96 10.80
N GLY A 92 -30.52 -4.76 10.86
CA GLY A 92 -30.13 -4.10 12.11
C GLY A 92 -31.29 -3.60 12.98
N ALA A 93 -32.54 -3.69 12.50
CA ALA A 93 -33.72 -3.21 13.22
C ALA A 93 -34.38 -4.25 14.16
N SER A 94 -33.85 -5.48 14.29
CA SER A 94 -34.53 -6.56 15.04
C SER A 94 -33.72 -7.32 16.09
N GLN A 95 -32.54 -6.85 16.51
CA GLN A 95 -31.85 -7.42 17.69
C GLN A 95 -31.48 -6.34 18.70
N GLY A 96 -32.50 -5.81 19.35
CA GLY A 96 -32.40 -5.02 20.57
C GLY A 96 -33.42 -5.50 21.59
N ALA A 97 -33.37 -6.77 22.00
CA ALA A 97 -34.14 -7.27 23.15
C ALA A 97 -33.50 -8.53 23.75
N THR A 98 -33.25 -8.50 25.07
CA THR A 98 -32.94 -9.60 26.02
C THR A 98 -31.54 -10.24 25.90
N THR A 99 -30.72 -10.48 26.94
CA THR A 99 -30.88 -10.45 28.41
C THR A 99 -29.48 -10.56 29.06
N LYS A 100 -29.34 -9.79 30.15
CA LYS A 100 -28.52 -9.96 31.36
C LYS A 100 -28.02 -11.39 31.68
N ALA A 101 -26.71 -11.54 31.94
CA ALA A 101 -26.08 -12.37 32.98
C ALA A 101 -24.59 -12.04 33.07
#